data_AF-A0AAD4JP54-F1
#
_entry.id   AF-A0AAD4JP54-F1
#
_cell.length_a   1.000
_cell.length_b   1.000
_cell.length_c   1.000
_cell.angle_alpha   90.00
_cell.angle_beta   90.00
_cell.angle_gamma   90.00
#
_symmetry.space_group_name_H-M   'P 1'
#
loop_
_entity.id
_entity.type
_entity.pdbx_description
1 polymer ?
#
loop_
_entity_poly.entity_id
_entity_poly.type
_entity_poly.pdbx_seq_one_letter_code
_entity_poly.pdbx_strand_id
1 'polypeptide(L)'
;MLRTLKSTDSDDKFLSAGAKSVVAKASIQDPSLPSDVPYMTAKIFQSEASYQFPLLQNSTSRTLLRLHFYPSPYPNFDISSSYFAVMAGGVTLLNNFSASISVEALSQAYFIKEFYLASSQSAMLGVTFKPSGDKGSFAFVNGIEVVSQRSLGSILSPAGFQ
;
A
#
# COMPACT_ATOMS: atom_id res chain seq x y z
N MET A 1 -14.95 10.70 -3.33
CA MET A 1 -14.68 10.12 -4.66
C MET A 1 -13.77 8.94 -4.40
N LEU A 2 -14.27 7.73 -4.60
CA LEU A 2 -13.46 6.52 -4.45
C LEU A 2 -12.50 6.49 -5.64
N ARG A 3 -11.22 6.79 -5.43
CA ARG A 3 -10.19 6.47 -6.42
C ARG A 3 -9.70 5.06 -6.10
N THR A 4 -10.46 4.08 -6.56
CA THR A 4 -9.94 2.71 -6.70
C THR A 4 -8.89 2.77 -7.80
N LEU A 5 -7.63 2.51 -7.49
CA LEU A 5 -6.65 2.14 -8.50
C LEU A 5 -7.07 0.76 -9.01
N LYS A 6 -7.91 0.72 -10.04
CA LYS A 6 -8.22 -0.51 -10.77
C LYS A 6 -6.95 -0.92 -11.52
N SER A 7 -6.51 -2.14 -11.27
CA SER A 7 -5.17 -2.69 -11.57
C SER A 7 -4.78 -2.87 -13.05
N THR A 8 -5.42 -2.16 -13.98
CA THR A 8 -5.05 -2.19 -15.41
C THR A 8 -4.25 -0.97 -15.85
N ASP A 9 -4.26 0.10 -15.06
CA ASP A 9 -3.33 1.22 -15.24
C ASP A 9 -2.03 0.94 -14.49
N SER A 10 -0.88 1.16 -15.13
CA SER A 10 0.39 1.22 -14.40
C SER A 10 0.29 2.28 -13.28
N ASP A 11 0.63 1.86 -12.07
CA ASP A 11 0.76 2.70 -10.89
C ASP A 11 2.11 3.45 -10.86
N ASP A 12 2.97 3.28 -11.86
CA ASP A 12 4.25 3.99 -11.98
C ASP A 12 4.08 5.51 -12.01
N LYS A 13 2.92 6.01 -12.47
CA LYS A 13 2.57 7.45 -12.43
C LYS A 13 2.51 8.03 -11.02
N PHE A 14 2.33 7.19 -10.01
CA PHE A 14 2.37 7.59 -8.60
C PHE A 14 3.73 7.33 -7.97
N LEU A 15 4.63 6.59 -8.64
CA LEU A 15 5.94 6.28 -8.09
C LEU A 15 6.87 7.50 -8.25
N SER A 16 7.64 7.78 -7.20
CA SER A 16 8.58 8.91 -7.22
C SER A 16 9.67 8.71 -8.28
N ALA A 17 10.13 9.80 -8.88
CA ALA A 17 11.15 9.76 -9.91
C ALA A 17 12.43 9.06 -9.42
N GLY A 18 12.99 8.17 -10.25
CA GLY A 18 14.21 7.42 -9.94
C GLY A 18 14.00 6.18 -9.06
N ALA A 19 12.78 5.93 -8.58
CA ALA A 19 12.47 4.68 -7.86
C ALA A 19 12.65 3.48 -8.78
N LYS A 20 13.43 2.50 -8.32
CA LYS A 20 13.64 1.23 -9.02
C LYS A 20 12.68 0.20 -8.50
N SER A 21 11.98 -0.47 -9.40
CA SER A 21 11.05 -1.53 -9.04
C SER A 21 11.05 -2.65 -10.07
N VAL A 22 10.64 -3.84 -9.64
CA VAL A 22 10.40 -4.99 -10.49
C VAL A 22 8.96 -5.43 -10.29
N VAL A 23 8.24 -5.66 -11.39
CA VAL A 23 6.92 -6.28 -11.33
C VAL A 23 7.11 -7.79 -11.50
N ALA A 24 6.63 -8.57 -10.54
CA ALA A 24 6.76 -10.02 -10.53
C ALA A 24 5.38 -10.68 -10.35
N LYS A 25 5.11 -11.71 -11.15
CA LYS A 25 3.93 -12.56 -10.97
C LYS A 25 4.26 -13.66 -9.96
N ALA A 26 3.34 -13.95 -9.04
CA ALA A 26 3.47 -15.08 -8.14
C ALA A 26 3.49 -16.39 -8.93
N SER A 27 4.36 -17.32 -8.51
CA SER A 27 4.54 -18.62 -9.18
C SER A 27 3.43 -19.61 -8.83
N ILE A 28 2.77 -19.39 -7.69
CA ILE A 28 1.72 -20.24 -7.15
C ILE A 28 0.49 -19.36 -6.95
N GLN A 29 -0.66 -19.86 -7.40
CA GLN A 29 -1.96 -19.29 -7.10
C GLN A 29 -2.64 -20.12 -6.02
N ASP A 30 -2.74 -19.59 -4.81
CA ASP A 30 -3.46 -20.26 -3.74
C ASP A 30 -4.97 -20.27 -4.05
N PRO A 31 -5.67 -21.43 -3.95
CA PRO A 31 -7.11 -21.52 -4.18
C PRO A 31 -7.96 -20.62 -3.27
N SER A 32 -7.43 -20.18 -2.13
CA SER A 32 -8.12 -19.29 -1.21
C SER A 32 -8.07 -17.81 -1.63
N LEU A 33 -7.35 -17.48 -2.70
CA LEU A 33 -7.31 -16.11 -3.22
C LEU A 33 -8.70 -15.72 -3.78
N PRO A 34 -9.24 -14.55 -3.42
CA PRO A 34 -10.55 -14.12 -3.87
C PRO A 34 -10.54 -13.70 -5.36
N SER A 35 -9.36 -13.36 -5.88
CA SER A 35 -9.15 -12.92 -7.26
C SER A 35 -7.65 -12.85 -7.58
N ASP A 36 -7.31 -12.94 -8.87
CA ASP A 36 -5.94 -12.70 -9.35
C ASP A 36 -5.46 -11.28 -9.06
N VAL A 37 -6.36 -10.31 -9.19
CA VAL A 37 -6.09 -8.90 -8.92
C VAL A 37 -6.56 -8.56 -7.50
N PRO A 38 -5.74 -7.92 -6.65
CA PRO A 38 -4.37 -7.47 -6.89
C PRO A 38 -3.29 -8.54 -6.57
N TYR A 39 -3.66 -9.72 -6.08
CA TYR A 39 -2.74 -10.62 -5.36
C TYR A 39 -1.69 -11.34 -6.21
N MET A 40 -1.99 -11.74 -7.44
CA MET A 40 -1.08 -12.53 -8.27
C MET A 40 0.10 -11.73 -8.84
N THR A 41 0.11 -10.40 -8.71
CA THR A 41 1.20 -9.54 -9.16
C THR A 41 1.70 -8.70 -7.98
N ALA A 42 3.01 -8.64 -7.78
CA ALA A 42 3.65 -7.79 -6.81
C ALA A 42 4.54 -6.76 -7.50
N LYS A 43 4.59 -5.56 -6.94
CA LYS A 43 5.71 -4.65 -7.17
C LYS A 43 6.74 -4.84 -6.06
N ILE A 44 7.99 -5.05 -6.46
CA ILE A 44 9.12 -5.36 -5.60
C ILE A 44 10.14 -4.23 -5.66
N PHE A 45 10.65 -3.83 -4.50
CA PHE A 45 11.64 -2.77 -4.31
C PHE A 45 12.87 -3.32 -3.59
N GLN A 46 14.04 -3.21 -4.21
CA GLN A 46 15.33 -3.60 -3.61
C GLN A 46 16.06 -2.38 -2.99
N SER A 47 15.48 -1.20 -3.11
CA SER A 47 15.91 0.03 -2.48
C SER A 47 14.69 0.79 -1.99
N GLU A 48 14.89 1.80 -1.14
CA GLU A 48 13.81 2.67 -0.68
C GLU A 48 13.07 3.29 -1.88
N ALA A 49 11.74 3.21 -1.86
CA ALA A 49 10.87 3.71 -2.93
C ALA A 49 9.58 4.28 -2.33
N SER A 50 9.13 5.41 -2.89
CA SER A 50 7.95 6.12 -2.39
C SER A 50 6.91 6.32 -3.48
N TYR A 51 5.66 6.01 -3.16
CA TYR A 51 4.50 6.46 -3.90
C TYR A 51 4.02 7.83 -3.40
N GLN A 52 3.47 8.63 -4.30
CA GLN A 52 2.86 9.93 -4.05
C GLN A 52 1.42 9.91 -4.55
N PHE A 53 0.46 9.89 -3.62
CA PHE A 53 -0.96 9.90 -3.95
C PHE A 53 -1.58 11.27 -3.71
N PRO A 54 -2.30 11.85 -4.69
CA PRO A 54 -3.00 13.11 -4.47
C PRO A 54 -4.13 12.93 -3.45
N LEU A 55 -4.14 13.79 -2.45
CA LEU A 55 -5.20 13.90 -1.46
C LEU A 55 -6.21 14.98 -1.84
N LEU A 56 -7.43 14.87 -1.31
CA LEU A 56 -8.42 15.93 -1.46
C LEU A 56 -8.01 17.13 -0.62
N GLN A 57 -7.76 18.27 -1.28
CA GLN A 57 -7.47 19.54 -0.61
C GLN A 57 -8.70 20.04 0.17
N ASN A 58 -8.47 20.82 1.23
CA ASN A 58 -9.51 21.41 2.10
C ASN A 58 -10.37 20.40 2.86
N SER A 59 -9.81 19.23 3.15
CA SER A 59 -10.51 18.16 3.84
C SER A 59 -9.90 17.93 5.23
N THR A 60 -10.69 18.12 6.30
CA THR A 60 -10.41 17.57 7.65
C THR A 60 -10.53 16.03 7.69
N SER A 61 -10.44 15.42 6.53
CA SER A 61 -10.81 14.04 6.26
C SER A 61 -9.66 13.10 6.57
N ARG A 62 -9.96 12.06 7.33
CA ARG A 62 -9.03 10.95 7.54
C ARG A 62 -8.85 10.19 6.23
N THR A 63 -7.64 9.66 6.03
CA THR A 63 -7.33 8.83 4.87
C THR A 63 -7.17 7.40 5.32
N LEU A 64 -7.94 6.50 4.73
CA LEU A 64 -7.76 5.06 4.88
C LEU A 64 -6.74 4.59 3.85
N LEU A 65 -5.64 4.01 4.32
CA LEU A 65 -4.64 3.33 3.50
C LEU A 65 -4.81 1.83 3.69
N ARG A 66 -4.93 1.09 2.59
CA ARG A 66 -4.88 -0.39 2.60
C ARG A 66 -3.70 -0.89 1.80
N LEU A 67 -2.99 -1.85 2.38
CA LEU A 67 -1.86 -2.52 1.76
C LEU A 67 -2.20 -4.02 1.65
N HIS A 68 -2.18 -4.54 0.42
CA HIS A 68 -2.47 -5.93 0.12
C HIS A 68 -1.16 -6.71 0.02
N PHE A 69 -1.07 -7.82 0.74
CA PHE A 69 0.10 -8.69 0.74
C PHE A 69 -0.32 -10.14 0.43
N TYR A 70 0.33 -10.71 -0.58
CA TYR A 70 0.32 -12.13 -0.92
C TYR A 70 1.77 -12.61 -0.95
N PRO A 71 2.31 -13.08 0.19
CA PRO A 71 3.67 -13.61 0.27
C PRO A 71 3.73 -15.01 -0.38
N SER A 72 4.03 -15.02 -1.68
CA SER A 72 4.18 -16.23 -2.49
C SER A 72 5.56 -16.26 -3.13
N PRO A 73 6.03 -17.39 -3.69
CA PRO A 73 7.28 -17.41 -4.45
C PRO A 73 7.19 -16.51 -5.69
N TYR A 74 8.02 -15.47 -5.73
CA TYR A 74 8.20 -14.61 -6.90
C TYR A 74 9.52 -14.95 -7.61
N PRO A 75 9.57 -14.95 -8.96
CA PRO A 75 10.80 -15.28 -9.68
C PRO A 75 11.99 -14.40 -9.24
N ASN A 76 13.09 -15.05 -8.84
CA ASN A 76 14.34 -14.43 -8.35
C ASN A 76 14.26 -13.73 -6.98
N PHE A 77 13.14 -13.86 -6.26
CA PHE A 77 12.96 -13.25 -4.94
C PHE A 77 12.52 -14.30 -3.93
N ASP A 78 13.38 -14.58 -2.95
CA ASP A 78 13.04 -15.43 -1.82
C ASP A 78 12.13 -14.68 -0.85
N ILE A 79 10.84 -15.04 -0.82
CA ILE A 79 9.87 -14.33 0.01
C ILE A 79 10.21 -14.34 1.51
N SER A 80 11.01 -15.31 1.98
CA SER A 80 11.46 -15.38 3.37
C SER A 80 12.51 -14.32 3.73
N SER A 81 13.21 -13.74 2.74
CA SER A 81 14.17 -12.64 2.95
C SER A 81 13.51 -11.24 2.94
N SER A 82 12.21 -11.17 2.64
CA SER A 82 11.46 -9.92 2.57
C SER A 82 11.18 -9.34 3.97
N TYR A 83 12.04 -8.43 4.41
CA TYR A 83 11.87 -7.63 5.61
C TYR A 83 11.91 -6.16 5.25
N PHE A 84 10.91 -5.39 5.65
CA PHE A 84 10.86 -3.98 5.28
C PHE A 84 10.07 -3.13 6.26
N ALA A 85 10.27 -1.82 6.17
CA ALA A 85 9.44 -0.83 6.82
C ALA A 85 8.47 -0.20 5.80
N VAL A 86 7.32 0.24 6.30
CA VAL A 86 6.39 1.09 5.55
C VAL A 86 6.13 2.35 6.34
N MET A 87 6.32 3.50 5.71
CA MET A 87 6.10 4.81 6.31
C MET A 87 5.06 5.57 5.48
N ALA A 88 4.12 6.24 6.13
CA ALA A 88 3.16 7.10 5.45
C ALA A 88 2.82 8.32 6.28
N GLY A 89 2.69 9.48 5.65
CA GLY A 89 2.27 10.72 6.34
C GLY A 89 3.15 11.11 7.53
N GLY A 90 4.45 10.80 7.49
CA GLY A 90 5.41 11.12 8.56
C GLY A 90 5.44 10.12 9.72
N VAL A 91 4.68 9.02 9.67
CA VAL A 91 4.70 7.97 10.69
C VAL A 91 5.14 6.62 10.11
N THR A 92 5.76 5.79 10.95
CA THR A 92 6.10 4.40 10.60
C THR A 92 4.90 3.52 10.88
N LEU A 93 4.37 2.86 9.85
CA LEU A 93 3.21 1.97 9.92
C LEU A 93 3.60 0.52 10.19
N LEU A 94 4.69 0.09 9.55
CA LEU A 94 5.29 -1.24 9.67
C LEU A 94 6.79 -1.07 9.83
N ASN A 95 7.42 -1.86 10.68
CA ASN A 95 8.86 -1.85 10.91
C ASN A 95 9.38 -3.28 11.03
N ASN A 96 10.48 -3.59 10.33
CA ASN A 96 11.04 -4.95 10.25
C ASN A 96 9.97 -6.02 9.95
N PHE A 97 9.06 -5.69 9.05
CA PHE A 97 7.86 -6.49 8.78
C PHE A 97 8.14 -7.58 7.77
N SER A 98 7.68 -8.79 8.09
CA SER A 98 7.64 -9.94 7.19
C SER A 98 6.19 -10.35 6.93
N ALA A 99 5.82 -10.34 5.66
CA ALA A 99 4.51 -10.83 5.23
C ALA A 99 4.41 -12.35 5.32
N SER A 100 5.50 -13.09 5.06
CA SER A 100 5.54 -14.56 5.14
C SER A 100 5.25 -15.04 6.57
N ILE A 101 5.89 -14.45 7.58
CA ILE A 101 5.60 -14.77 8.99
C ILE A 101 4.14 -14.42 9.35
N SER A 102 3.63 -13.32 8.79
CA SER A 102 2.25 -12.87 9.07
C SER A 102 1.20 -13.84 8.52
N VAL A 103 1.37 -14.38 7.31
CA VAL A 103 0.41 -15.37 6.75
C VAL A 103 0.43 -16.69 7.50
N GLU A 104 1.61 -17.15 7.93
CA GLU A 104 1.77 -18.37 8.72
C GLU A 104 1.03 -18.24 10.06
N ALA A 105 1.22 -17.12 10.75
CA ALA A 105 0.54 -16.86 12.02
C ALA A 105 -0.98 -16.71 11.89
N LEU A 106 -1.46 -16.21 10.76
CA LEU A 106 -2.89 -16.01 10.48
C LEU A 106 -3.57 -17.24 9.86
N SER A 107 -2.81 -18.24 9.43
CA SER A 107 -3.31 -19.37 8.63
C SER A 107 -4.11 -18.91 7.39
N GLN A 108 -3.61 -17.89 6.69
CA GLN A 108 -4.24 -17.29 5.51
C GLN A 108 -3.23 -17.20 4.38
N ALA A 109 -3.64 -17.34 3.11
CA ALA A 109 -2.70 -17.19 1.99
C ALA A 109 -2.31 -15.72 1.73
N TYR A 110 -3.18 -14.78 2.06
CA TYR A 110 -3.02 -13.34 1.83
C TYR A 110 -3.66 -12.56 2.97
N PHE A 111 -3.35 -11.27 3.09
CA PHE A 111 -4.03 -10.39 4.03
C PHE A 111 -3.96 -8.92 3.59
N ILE A 112 -4.76 -8.10 4.26
CA ILE A 112 -4.81 -6.65 4.07
C ILE A 112 -4.43 -5.98 5.39
N LYS A 113 -3.52 -5.01 5.34
CA LYS A 113 -3.25 -4.10 6.46
C LYS A 113 -3.98 -2.78 6.22
N GLU A 114 -4.85 -2.39 7.13
CA GLU A 114 -5.62 -1.15 7.09
C GLU A 114 -5.05 -0.13 8.10
N PHE A 115 -4.83 1.11 7.65
CA PHE A 115 -4.34 2.20 8.47
C PHE A 115 -5.21 3.45 8.30
N TYR A 116 -5.69 3.99 9.41
CA TYR A 116 -6.41 5.27 9.43
C TYR A 116 -5.44 6.40 9.73
N LEU A 117 -5.02 7.10 8.68
CA LEU A 117 -4.10 8.21 8.78
C LEU A 117 -4.85 9.48 9.15
N ALA A 118 -4.27 10.26 10.07
CA ALA A 118 -4.76 11.58 10.43
C ALA A 118 -4.80 12.50 9.19
N SER A 119 -5.64 13.52 9.24
CA SER A 119 -5.69 14.53 8.19
C SER A 119 -4.32 15.20 8.06
N SER A 120 -3.81 15.27 6.84
CA SER A 120 -2.56 15.98 6.52
C SER A 120 -2.88 17.32 5.87
N GLN A 121 -2.07 18.34 6.17
CA GLN A 121 -2.09 19.60 5.41
C GLN A 121 -1.43 19.46 4.04
N SER A 122 -0.68 18.38 3.81
CA SER A 122 -0.08 18.08 2.52
C SER A 122 -1.15 17.73 1.49
N ALA A 123 -1.00 18.24 0.27
CA ALA A 123 -1.81 17.84 -0.88
C ALA A 123 -1.50 16.42 -1.38
N MET A 124 -0.41 15.80 -0.90
CA MET A 124 0.04 14.47 -1.30
C MET A 124 0.27 13.57 -0.08
N LEU A 125 -0.12 12.31 -0.20
CA LEU A 125 0.26 11.24 0.71
C LEU A 125 1.46 10.48 0.14
N GLY A 126 2.60 10.64 0.78
CA GLY A 126 3.76 9.79 0.56
C GLY A 126 3.60 8.45 1.27
N VAL A 127 3.76 7.33 0.54
CA VAL A 127 3.83 5.96 1.09
C VAL A 127 5.16 5.36 0.68
N THR A 128 6.05 5.15 1.65
CA THR A 128 7.43 4.72 1.42
C THR A 128 7.62 3.28 1.87
N PHE A 129 8.18 2.46 0.99
CA PHE A 129 8.61 1.10 1.25
C PHE A 129 10.12 1.09 1.35
N LYS A 130 10.64 0.57 2.46
CA LYS A 130 12.07 0.55 2.74
C LYS A 130 12.51 -0.87 3.12
N PRO A 131 13.21 -1.59 2.23
CA PRO A 131 13.83 -2.87 2.56
C PRO A 131 14.75 -2.76 3.79
N SER A 132 14.91 -3.84 4.54
CA SER A 132 15.93 -3.90 5.59
C SER A 132 17.33 -3.79 4.95
N GLY A 133 18.33 -3.50 5.79
CA GLY A 133 19.73 -3.44 5.34
C GLY A 133 20.33 -4.81 5.05
N ASP A 134 19.60 -5.91 5.26
CA ASP A 134 20.11 -7.26 5.10
C ASP A 134 20.29 -7.61 3.63
N LYS A 135 21.35 -8.35 3.32
CA LYS A 135 21.68 -8.74 1.95
C LYS A 135 20.55 -9.56 1.35
N GLY A 136 20.02 -9.11 0.22
CA GLY A 136 18.93 -9.79 -0.48
C GLY A 136 17.55 -9.52 0.11
N SER A 137 17.44 -8.62 1.09
CA SER A 137 16.13 -8.15 1.54
C SER A 137 15.50 -7.21 0.51
N PHE A 138 14.18 -7.22 0.48
CA PHE A 138 13.37 -6.41 -0.40
C PHE A 138 12.04 -6.08 0.27
N ALA A 139 11.38 -5.06 -0.24
CA ALA A 139 10.01 -4.74 0.07
C ALA A 139 9.13 -5.15 -1.10
N PHE A 140 7.89 -5.55 -0.83
CA PHE A 140 6.93 -5.78 -1.89
C PHE A 140 5.53 -5.36 -1.46
N VAL A 141 4.67 -5.14 -2.45
CA VAL A 141 3.25 -4.89 -2.26
C VAL A 141 2.48 -5.38 -3.47
N ASN A 142 1.32 -6.00 -3.25
CA ASN A 142 0.47 -6.49 -4.33
C ASN A 142 -0.55 -5.45 -4.77
N GLY A 143 -1.07 -4.69 -3.80
CA GLY A 143 -2.05 -3.63 -4.07
C GLY A 143 -2.00 -2.55 -3.00
N ILE A 144 -2.28 -1.32 -3.42
CA ILE A 144 -2.39 -0.15 -2.55
C ILE A 144 -3.73 0.51 -2.82
N GLU A 145 -4.55 0.67 -1.78
CA GLU A 145 -5.77 1.49 -1.85
C GLU A 145 -5.61 2.74 -0.98
N VAL A 146 -5.94 3.91 -1.54
CA VAL A 146 -5.97 5.18 -0.80
C VAL A 146 -7.38 5.75 -0.89
N VAL A 147 -8.07 5.78 0.23
CA VAL A 147 -9.47 6.22 0.32
C VAL A 147 -9.57 7.43 1.25
N SER A 148 -9.78 8.61 0.67
CA SER A 148 -10.11 9.82 1.44
C SER A 148 -11.62 9.89 1.66
N GLN A 149 -12.07 9.77 2.91
CA GLN A 149 -13.48 9.91 3.28
C GLN A 149 -13.83 11.36 3.57
N ARG A 150 -14.76 11.98 2.83
CA ARG A 150 -15.25 13.33 3.16
C ARG A 150 -15.84 13.33 4.57
N SER A 151 -15.38 14.26 5.43
CA SER A 151 -16.07 14.58 6.68
C SER A 151 -17.52 15.02 6.37
N LEU A 152 -18.49 14.41 7.05
CA LEU A 152 -19.93 14.74 6.95
C LEU A 152 -20.27 16.18 7.39
N GLY A 153 -19.34 16.88 8.06
CA GLY A 153 -19.55 18.25 8.53
C GLY A 153 -19.70 19.30 7.43
N SER A 154 -19.32 19.00 6.18
CA SER A 154 -19.50 19.93 5.05
C SER A 154 -20.88 19.82 4.36
N ILE A 155 -21.73 18.88 4.77
CA ILE A 155 -23.09 18.70 4.21
C ILE A 155 -24.13 19.45 5.07
N LEU A 156 -23.76 19.83 6.29
CA LEU A 156 -24.58 20.64 7.20
C LEU A 156 -24.01 22.05 7.32
N SER A 157 -23.85 22.76 6.21
CA SER A 157 -23.96 24.23 6.31
C SER A 157 -25.45 24.52 6.42
N PRO A 158 -25.96 25.10 7.52
CA PRO A 158 -27.32 25.61 7.53
C PRO A 158 -27.37 26.75 6.51
N ALA A 159 -27.91 26.46 5.33
CA ALA A 159 -28.31 27.49 4.40
C ALA A 159 -29.43 28.28 5.08
N GLY A 160 -29.15 29.54 5.40
CA GLY A 160 -30.09 30.64 5.60
C GLY A 160 -31.40 30.33 6.33
N PHE A 161 -31.45 30.68 7.61
CA PHE A 161 -32.63 31.36 8.16
C PHE A 161 -32.15 32.74 8.63
N GLN A 162 -32.34 33.74 7.76
CA GLN A 162 -32.64 35.11 8.17
C GLN A 162 -34.13 35.34 7.90
#